data_AF-A0A4X1VN03-F1
#
_entry.id   AF-A0A4X1VN03-F1
#
_cell.length_a   1.000
_cell.length_b   1.000
_cell.length_c   1.000
_cell.angle_alpha   90.00
_cell.angle_beta   90.00
_cell.angle_gamma   90.00
#
_symmetry.space_group_name_H-M   'P 1'
#
loop_
_entity.id
_entity.type
_entity.pdbx_description
1 polymer ?
#
loop_
_entity_poly.entity_id
_entity_poly.type
_entity_poly.pdbx_seq_one_letter_code
_entity_poly.pdbx_strand_id
1 'polypeptide(L)'
;MKDRLEQLKAKQLTQDDDADEVEIAVDNTAFMDEFFSEIEETRLNIDKISEHVEEAKKLYSIILSAPIPEPKTKDDLEQLTTEIKKRANNVRNKLKSMERHIEEDEVRSSADLRIRKSQHSVLSRKFVEVMTKYNEAQVDFRERSKGRIQRQLEITGKKTTDEELEEMLESGNPAIFTSGIIDSQISKQALSEIEGRHKDIVRLESSIKELHDMFMDIAMLVENQGAMIDRIENNMDQSVGFVERAVADTKKAVKYQSEARRKKIMIMICCVILAIILASTIGGIFA
;
A
#
# COMPACT_ATOMS: atom_id res chain seq x y z
N MET A 1 -17.69 24.34 1.18
CA MET A 1 -18.15 24.46 2.58
C MET A 1 -17.93 25.89 3.03
N LYS A 2 -18.94 26.55 3.62
CA LYS A 2 -18.74 27.89 4.21
C LYS A 2 -18.04 27.71 5.56
N ASP A 3 -16.93 28.41 5.75
CA ASP A 3 -16.22 28.44 7.02
C ASP A 3 -17.16 29.00 8.11
N ARG A 4 -17.35 28.20 9.16
CA ARG A 4 -18.24 28.48 10.30
C ARG A 4 -17.44 28.60 11.60
N LEU A 5 -16.11 28.57 11.53
CA LEU A 5 -15.22 28.55 12.69
C LEU A 5 -15.40 29.81 13.56
N GLU A 6 -15.56 30.97 12.94
CA GLU A 6 -15.82 32.22 13.66
C GLU A 6 -17.17 32.23 14.38
N GLN A 7 -18.20 31.62 13.78
CA GLN A 7 -19.53 31.54 14.41
C GLN A 7 -19.52 30.61 15.64
N LEU A 8 -18.66 29.58 15.64
CA LEU A 8 -18.47 28.69 16.78
C LEU A 8 -17.70 29.39 17.90
N LYS A 9 -16.61 30.10 17.57
CA LYS A 9 -15.84 30.90 18.55
C LYS A 9 -16.67 32.00 19.21
N ALA A 10 -17.48 32.71 18.41
CA ALA A 10 -18.35 33.77 18.93
C ALA A 10 -19.42 33.24 19.91
N LYS A 11 -19.89 32.00 19.70
CA LYS A 11 -20.90 31.38 20.57
C LYS A 11 -20.31 30.88 21.89
N GLN A 12 -19.04 30.46 21.88
CA GLN A 12 -18.28 30.04 23.06
C GLN A 12 -18.03 31.20 24.04
N LEU A 13 -17.83 32.42 23.52
CA LEU A 13 -17.59 33.63 24.32
C LEU A 13 -18.85 34.22 24.98
N THR A 14 -20.05 33.81 24.57
CA THR A 14 -21.32 34.32 25.11
C THR A 14 -21.91 33.47 26.23
N GLN A 15 -21.21 32.41 26.64
CA GLN A 15 -21.69 31.46 27.63
C GLN A 15 -20.78 31.51 28.87
N ASP A 16 -20.92 32.60 29.65
CA ASP A 16 -20.43 32.64 31.03
C ASP A 16 -21.25 31.65 31.88
N ASP A 17 -20.61 30.56 32.29
CA ASP A 17 -20.51 30.07 33.67
C ASP A 17 -20.19 28.56 33.69
N ASP A 18 -19.02 28.23 34.24
CA ASP A 18 -18.59 26.94 34.79
C ASP A 18 -18.66 25.71 33.85
N ALA A 19 -18.06 25.80 32.67
CA ALA A 19 -17.49 24.60 32.06
C ALA A 19 -16.06 24.48 32.56
N ASP A 20 -15.78 23.50 33.42
CA ASP A 20 -14.42 22.98 33.59
C ASP A 20 -13.78 22.94 32.21
N GLU A 21 -12.70 23.69 32.04
CA GLU A 21 -11.92 23.74 30.82
C GLU A 21 -11.46 22.30 30.58
N VAL A 22 -12.24 21.54 29.80
CA VAL A 22 -11.82 20.23 29.31
C VAL A 22 -10.74 20.57 28.30
N GLU A 23 -9.53 20.71 28.82
CA GLU A 23 -8.30 20.66 28.07
C GLU A 23 -8.37 19.34 27.31
N ILE A 24 -8.83 19.41 26.06
CA ILE A 24 -8.60 18.33 25.11
C ILE A 24 -7.10 18.35 24.96
N ALA A 25 -6.42 17.45 25.68
CA ALA A 25 -5.02 17.18 25.46
C ALA A 25 -4.88 16.79 23.99
N VAL A 26 -4.53 17.77 23.16
CA VAL A 26 -4.07 17.56 21.80
C VAL A 26 -2.66 17.02 21.95
N ASP A 27 -2.56 15.80 22.48
CA ASP A 27 -1.33 15.03 22.52
C ASP A 27 -1.09 14.52 21.09
N ASN A 28 -0.79 15.46 20.19
CA ASN A 28 -0.76 15.25 18.74
C ASN A 28 0.63 15.48 18.16
N THR A 29 1.68 15.13 18.89
CA THR A 29 3.06 15.23 18.39
C THR A 29 3.62 13.92 17.84
N ALA A 30 2.93 12.79 17.96
CA ALA A 30 3.44 11.50 17.44
C ALA A 30 2.36 10.46 17.08
N PHE A 31 1.21 10.88 16.53
CA PHE A 31 0.17 9.92 16.13
C PHE A 31 0.63 9.11 14.91
N MET A 32 0.98 7.83 15.15
CA MET A 32 1.41 6.86 14.12
C MET A 32 2.63 7.30 13.28
N ASP A 33 3.48 8.19 13.77
CA ASP A 33 4.62 8.73 12.99
C ASP A 33 5.54 7.63 12.46
N GLU A 34 5.84 6.62 13.29
CA GLU A 34 6.65 5.47 12.88
C GLU A 34 5.99 4.69 11.74
N PHE A 35 4.68 4.41 11.88
CA PHE A 35 3.91 3.72 10.85
C PHE A 35 3.85 4.53 9.54
N PHE A 36 3.59 5.84 9.61
CA PHE A 36 3.57 6.68 8.42
C PHE A 36 4.94 6.81 7.76
N SER A 37 6.03 6.81 8.55
CA SER A 37 7.40 6.74 8.03
C SER A 37 7.63 5.43 7.26
N GLU A 38 7.20 4.28 7.80
CA GLU A 38 7.29 3.00 7.12
C GLU A 38 6.47 2.96 5.82
N ILE A 39 5.25 3.52 5.83
CA ILE A 39 4.39 3.65 4.66
C ILE A 39 5.07 4.49 3.58
N GLU A 40 5.62 5.64 3.95
CA GLU A 40 6.26 6.53 2.99
C GLU A 40 7.52 5.89 2.41
N GLU A 41 8.35 5.24 3.23
CA GLU A 41 9.53 4.53 2.73
C GLU A 41 9.12 3.36 1.80
N THR A 42 8.03 2.65 2.11
CA THR A 42 7.50 1.59 1.24
C THR A 42 7.01 2.17 -0.09
N ARG A 43 6.26 3.27 -0.04
CA ARG A 43 5.78 3.99 -1.22
C ARG A 43 6.93 4.44 -2.12
N LEU A 44 7.96 5.07 -1.54
CA LEU A 44 9.14 5.53 -2.27
C LEU A 44 9.88 4.37 -2.95
N ASN A 45 9.97 3.21 -2.29
CA ASN A 45 10.56 2.03 -2.93
C ASN A 45 9.72 1.52 -4.10
N ILE A 46 8.39 1.51 -3.99
CA ILE A 46 7.49 1.14 -5.10
C ILE A 46 7.64 2.11 -6.28
N ASP A 47 7.71 3.42 -6.00
CA ASP A 47 7.89 4.44 -7.03
C ASP A 47 9.25 4.30 -7.72
N LYS A 48 10.31 4.00 -6.97
CA LYS A 48 11.64 3.71 -7.54
C LYS A 48 11.69 2.44 -8.36
N ILE A 49 10.97 1.39 -7.96
CA ILE A 49 10.82 0.19 -8.80
C ILE A 49 10.14 0.59 -10.11
N SER A 50 9.05 1.35 -10.06
CA SER A 50 8.35 1.79 -11.26
C SER A 50 9.24 2.60 -12.20
N GLU A 51 10.09 3.49 -11.67
CA GLU A 51 11.09 4.24 -12.45
C GLU A 51 12.08 3.30 -13.14
N HIS A 52 12.68 2.36 -12.39
CA HIS A 52 13.64 1.40 -12.93
C HIS A 52 13.02 0.43 -13.96
N VAL A 53 11.73 0.10 -13.82
CA VAL A 53 11.00 -0.70 -14.82
C VAL A 53 10.90 0.04 -16.15
N GLU A 54 10.61 1.35 -16.12
CA GLU A 54 10.59 2.17 -17.34
C GLU A 54 11.98 2.36 -17.95
N GLU A 55 13.03 2.44 -17.13
CA GLU A 55 14.42 2.43 -17.60
C GLU A 55 14.80 1.09 -18.24
N ALA A 56 14.43 -0.03 -17.61
CA ALA A 56 14.67 -1.37 -18.14
C ALA A 56 14.00 -1.57 -19.50
N LYS A 57 12.75 -1.08 -19.69
CA LYS A 57 12.07 -1.08 -21.00
C LYS A 57 12.86 -0.34 -22.08
N LYS A 58 13.47 0.81 -21.75
CA LYS A 58 14.32 1.54 -22.69
C LYS A 58 15.56 0.73 -23.06
N LEU A 59 16.22 0.12 -22.08
CA LEU A 59 17.39 -0.73 -22.32
C LEU A 59 17.03 -1.98 -23.16
N TYR A 60 15.90 -2.63 -22.89
CA TYR A 60 15.37 -3.72 -23.73
C TYR A 60 15.22 -3.28 -25.19
N SER A 61 14.62 -2.11 -25.42
CA SER A 61 14.48 -1.56 -26.78
C SER A 61 15.83 -1.29 -27.44
N ILE A 62 16.80 -0.73 -26.71
CA ILE A 62 18.15 -0.46 -27.23
C ILE A 62 18.84 -1.78 -27.59
N ILE A 63 18.81 -2.76 -26.69
CA ILE A 63 19.37 -4.10 -26.90
C ILE A 63 18.74 -4.77 -28.12
N LEU A 64 17.43 -4.65 -28.35
CA LEU A 64 16.74 -5.22 -29.52
C LEU A 64 16.98 -4.47 -30.84
N SER A 65 17.49 -3.23 -30.77
CA SER A 65 17.73 -2.40 -31.96
C SER A 65 19.06 -2.70 -32.63
N ALA A 66 20.04 -3.23 -31.89
CA ALA A 66 21.38 -3.55 -32.37
C ALA A 66 21.58 -5.07 -32.50
N PRO A 67 22.19 -5.56 -33.60
CA PRO A 67 22.61 -6.98 -33.73
C PRO A 67 23.50 -7.43 -32.58
N ILE A 68 24.51 -6.61 -32.26
CA ILE A 68 25.44 -6.82 -31.15
C ILE A 68 25.33 -5.59 -30.24
N PRO A 69 24.62 -5.69 -29.11
CA PRO A 69 24.50 -4.61 -28.14
C PRO A 69 25.84 -4.27 -27.51
N GLU A 70 26.02 -3.00 -27.12
CA GLU A 70 27.19 -2.61 -26.34
C GLU A 70 27.20 -3.35 -24.98
N PRO A 71 28.35 -3.84 -24.52
CA PRO A 71 28.47 -4.51 -23.22
C PRO A 71 27.92 -3.66 -22.07
N LYS A 72 28.17 -2.34 -22.13
CA LYS A 72 27.69 -1.39 -21.12
C LYS A 72 26.17 -1.39 -20.97
N THR A 73 25.41 -1.45 -22.08
CA THR A 73 23.93 -1.49 -22.02
C THR A 73 23.43 -2.77 -21.35
N LYS A 74 24.14 -3.88 -21.52
CA LYS A 74 23.82 -5.15 -20.83
C LYS A 74 24.14 -5.06 -19.34
N ASP A 75 25.28 -4.47 -18.99
CA ASP A 75 25.68 -4.26 -17.59
C ASP A 75 24.68 -3.34 -16.86
N ASP A 76 24.27 -2.24 -17.51
CA ASP A 76 23.26 -1.32 -16.98
C ASP A 76 21.91 -2.03 -16.72
N LEU A 77 21.50 -2.95 -17.61
CA LEU A 77 20.28 -3.74 -17.45
C LEU A 77 20.39 -4.74 -16.29
N GLU A 78 21.53 -5.42 -16.15
CA GLU A 78 21.80 -6.34 -15.03
C GLU A 78 21.79 -5.59 -13.69
N GLN A 79 22.34 -4.38 -13.65
CA GLN A 79 22.29 -3.51 -12.48
C GLN A 79 20.86 -3.11 -12.13
N LEU A 80 20.06 -2.65 -13.11
CA LEU A 80 18.65 -2.33 -12.87
C LEU A 80 17.85 -3.53 -12.38
N THR A 81 18.08 -4.71 -12.96
CA THR A 81 17.44 -5.96 -12.52
C THR A 81 17.74 -6.25 -11.05
N THR A 82 19.00 -6.07 -10.65
CA THR A 82 19.45 -6.27 -9.26
C THR A 82 18.81 -5.26 -8.31
N GLU A 83 18.75 -3.98 -8.69
CA GLU A 83 18.13 -2.93 -7.88
C GLU A 83 16.61 -3.12 -7.74
N ILE A 84 15.91 -3.47 -8.84
CA ILE A 84 14.48 -3.83 -8.82
C ILE A 84 14.26 -4.99 -7.83
N LYS A 85 15.06 -6.06 -7.94
CA LYS A 85 14.96 -7.22 -7.04
C LYS A 85 15.18 -6.84 -5.58
N LYS A 86 16.20 -6.03 -5.29
CA LYS A 86 16.52 -5.60 -3.92
C LYS A 86 15.37 -4.78 -3.31
N ARG A 87 14.85 -3.81 -4.06
CA ARG A 87 13.74 -2.96 -3.62
C ARG A 87 12.44 -3.74 -3.47
N ALA A 88 12.14 -4.63 -4.42
CA ALA A 88 10.94 -5.46 -4.37
C ALA A 88 10.95 -6.39 -3.15
N ASN A 89 12.11 -6.97 -2.80
CA ASN A 89 12.26 -7.72 -1.55
C ASN A 89 12.07 -6.86 -0.28
N ASN A 90 12.57 -5.61 -0.29
CA ASN A 90 12.33 -4.69 0.83
C ASN A 90 10.84 -4.39 1.00
N VAL A 91 10.14 -4.04 -0.09
CA VAL A 91 8.70 -3.79 -0.09
C VAL A 91 7.93 -5.02 0.39
N ARG A 92 8.26 -6.22 -0.11
CA ARG A 92 7.65 -7.48 0.34
C ARG A 92 7.79 -7.67 1.85
N ASN A 93 8.99 -7.48 2.39
CA ASN A 93 9.24 -7.69 3.82
C ASN A 93 8.47 -6.68 4.68
N LYS A 94 8.40 -5.41 4.24
CA LYS A 94 7.63 -4.38 4.93
C LYS A 94 6.13 -4.64 4.92
N LEU A 95 5.58 -5.04 3.77
CA LEU A 95 4.17 -5.42 3.67
C LEU A 95 3.84 -6.59 4.61
N LYS A 96 4.69 -7.64 4.63
CA LYS A 96 4.52 -8.76 5.57
C LYS A 96 4.64 -8.32 7.04
N SER A 97 5.50 -7.36 7.37
CA SER A 97 5.60 -6.81 8.72
C SER A 97 4.34 -6.05 9.12
N MET A 98 3.83 -5.18 8.24
CA MET A 98 2.59 -4.46 8.45
C MET A 98 1.40 -5.40 8.63
N GLU A 99 1.32 -6.48 7.85
CA GLU A 99 0.27 -7.49 7.99
C GLU A 99 0.27 -8.16 9.37
N ARG A 100 1.45 -8.56 9.88
CA ARG A 100 1.54 -9.15 11.23
C ARG A 100 1.06 -8.21 12.32
N HIS A 101 1.45 -6.93 12.24
CA HIS A 101 0.97 -5.92 13.20
C HIS A 101 -0.55 -5.72 13.12
N ILE A 102 -1.13 -5.83 11.92
CA ILE A 102 -2.58 -5.77 11.72
C ILE A 102 -3.30 -6.98 12.34
N GLU A 103 -2.73 -8.18 12.23
CA GLU A 103 -3.29 -9.42 12.79
C GLU A 103 -3.25 -9.44 14.32
N GLU A 104 -2.16 -8.96 14.92
CA GLU A 104 -1.99 -8.89 16.38
C GLU A 104 -2.99 -7.93 17.06
N ASP A 105 -3.37 -6.85 16.37
CA ASP A 105 -4.25 -5.79 16.89
C ASP A 105 -5.75 -6.02 16.63
N GLU A 106 -6.17 -7.15 16.03
CA GLU A 106 -7.58 -7.41 15.66
C GLU A 106 -8.57 -7.39 16.86
N VAL A 107 -8.08 -7.52 18.09
CA VAL A 107 -8.89 -7.55 19.31
C VAL A 107 -9.49 -6.17 19.66
N ARG A 108 -8.95 -5.06 19.10
CA ARG A 108 -9.50 -3.70 19.26
C ARG A 108 -9.76 -3.06 17.90
N SER A 109 -11.03 -2.99 17.50
CA SER A 109 -11.45 -2.19 16.34
C SER A 109 -11.28 -0.69 16.63
N SER A 110 -10.08 -0.17 16.35
CA SER A 110 -9.69 1.24 16.52
C SER A 110 -9.60 1.98 15.18
N ALA A 111 -9.61 3.32 15.23
CA ALA A 111 -9.35 4.13 14.04
C ALA A 111 -7.94 3.89 13.46
N ASP A 112 -6.95 3.64 14.33
CA ASP A 112 -5.58 3.27 13.98
C ASP A 112 -5.53 1.98 13.15
N LEU A 113 -6.19 0.90 13.61
CA LEU A 113 -6.25 -0.38 12.89
C LEU A 113 -6.86 -0.23 11.49
N ARG A 114 -7.89 0.61 11.34
CA ARG A 114 -8.49 0.89 10.03
C ARG A 114 -7.54 1.61 9.08
N ILE A 115 -6.78 2.58 9.60
CA ILE A 115 -5.79 3.29 8.78
C ILE A 115 -4.70 2.31 8.34
N ARG A 116 -4.18 1.48 9.26
CA ARG A 116 -3.18 0.44 8.94
C ARG A 116 -3.65 -0.52 7.85
N LYS A 117 -4.85 -1.09 8.02
CA LYS A 117 -5.50 -1.98 7.04
C LYS A 117 -5.65 -1.31 5.67
N SER A 118 -6.15 -0.07 5.64
CA SER A 118 -6.35 0.67 4.39
C SER A 118 -5.02 0.96 3.68
N GLN A 119 -4.00 1.42 4.41
CA GLN A 119 -2.70 1.78 3.83
C GLN A 119 -1.96 0.55 3.31
N HIS A 120 -1.92 -0.53 4.10
CA HIS A 120 -1.37 -1.82 3.67
C HIS A 120 -1.99 -2.25 2.33
N SER A 121 -3.32 -2.16 2.22
CA SER A 121 -4.03 -2.57 1.01
C SER A 121 -3.74 -1.74 -0.22
N VAL A 122 -3.63 -0.42 -0.06
CA VAL A 122 -3.23 0.47 -1.16
C VAL A 122 -1.81 0.15 -1.63
N LEU A 123 -0.87 -0.04 -0.71
CA LEU A 123 0.51 -0.37 -1.03
C LEU A 123 0.65 -1.75 -1.68
N SER A 124 -0.03 -2.78 -1.17
CA SER A 124 -0.04 -4.13 -1.77
C SER A 124 -0.52 -4.09 -3.22
N ARG A 125 -1.66 -3.41 -3.50
CA ARG A 125 -2.17 -3.27 -4.86
C ARG A 125 -1.20 -2.55 -5.78
N LYS A 126 -0.65 -1.41 -5.33
CA LYS A 126 0.30 -0.63 -6.13
C LYS A 126 1.58 -1.44 -6.43
N PHE A 127 2.05 -2.22 -5.46
CA PHE A 127 3.20 -3.09 -5.64
C PHE A 127 2.94 -4.19 -6.67
N VAL A 128 1.81 -4.90 -6.58
CA VAL A 128 1.41 -5.90 -7.58
C VAL A 128 1.30 -5.29 -8.97
N GLU A 129 0.70 -4.10 -9.09
CA GLU A 129 0.58 -3.41 -10.37
C GLU A 129 1.95 -3.15 -11.00
N VAL A 130 2.89 -2.59 -10.24
CA VAL A 130 4.24 -2.28 -10.75
C VAL A 130 5.00 -3.55 -11.11
N MET A 131 4.92 -4.60 -10.29
CA MET A 131 5.60 -5.86 -10.58
C MET A 131 5.00 -6.55 -11.81
N THR A 132 3.67 -6.49 -11.98
CA THR A 132 2.99 -7.04 -13.18
C THR A 132 3.49 -6.34 -14.44
N LYS A 133 3.58 -5.01 -14.44
CA LYS A 133 4.16 -4.24 -15.56
C LYS A 133 5.62 -4.61 -15.84
N TYR A 134 6.38 -4.95 -14.81
CA TYR A 134 7.75 -5.44 -15.00
C TYR A 134 7.76 -6.81 -15.68
N ASN A 135 6.96 -7.76 -15.21
CA ASN A 135 6.83 -9.08 -15.82
C ASN A 135 6.36 -9.00 -17.29
N GLU A 136 5.37 -8.15 -17.57
CA GLU A 136 4.93 -7.90 -18.96
C GLU A 136 6.07 -7.39 -19.85
N ALA A 137 6.89 -6.46 -19.36
CA ALA A 137 8.05 -5.96 -20.09
C ALA A 137 9.10 -7.05 -20.33
N GLN A 138 9.31 -7.93 -19.35
CA GLN A 138 10.21 -9.07 -19.49
C GLN A 138 9.70 -10.04 -20.56
N VAL A 139 8.43 -10.43 -20.50
CA VAL A 139 7.80 -11.34 -21.48
C VAL A 139 7.86 -10.76 -22.89
N ASP A 140 7.55 -9.48 -23.09
CA ASP A 140 7.67 -8.81 -24.41
C ASP A 140 9.12 -8.84 -24.92
N PHE A 141 10.11 -8.61 -24.05
CA PHE A 141 11.53 -8.71 -24.44
C PHE A 141 11.94 -10.14 -24.81
N ARG A 142 11.44 -11.15 -24.08
CA ARG A 142 11.67 -12.58 -24.39
C ARG A 142 11.15 -12.91 -25.79
N GLU A 143 9.91 -12.56 -26.06
CA GLU A 143 9.21 -12.89 -27.31
C GLU A 143 9.88 -12.21 -28.51
N ARG A 144 10.25 -10.93 -28.37
CA ARG A 144 11.01 -10.22 -29.40
C ARG A 144 12.40 -10.81 -29.62
N SER A 145 13.07 -11.27 -28.56
CA SER A 145 14.37 -11.93 -28.67
C SER A 145 14.26 -13.28 -29.38
N LYS A 146 13.21 -14.06 -29.09
CA LYS A 146 12.87 -15.30 -29.80
C LYS A 146 12.64 -15.04 -31.28
N GLY A 147 11.80 -14.07 -31.64
CA GLY A 147 11.55 -13.71 -33.04
C GLY A 147 12.82 -13.24 -33.80
N ARG A 148 13.75 -12.58 -33.11
CA ARG A 148 15.07 -12.24 -33.68
C ARG A 148 15.90 -13.50 -33.95
N ILE A 149 15.97 -14.45 -33.02
CA ILE A 149 16.66 -15.73 -33.21
C ILE A 149 16.07 -16.49 -34.41
N GLN A 150 14.74 -16.57 -34.50
CA GLN A 150 14.06 -17.21 -35.62
C GLN A 150 14.49 -16.60 -36.96
N ARG A 151 14.50 -15.27 -37.05
CA ARG A 151 14.91 -14.57 -38.27
C ARG A 151 16.39 -14.79 -38.61
N GLN A 152 17.27 -14.88 -37.62
CA GLN A 152 18.68 -15.19 -37.86
C GLN A 152 18.87 -16.64 -38.34
N LEU A 153 18.07 -17.60 -37.85
CA LEU A 153 18.06 -18.98 -38.34
C LEU A 153 17.58 -19.07 -39.79
N GLU A 154 16.56 -18.29 -40.17
CA GLU A 154 16.11 -18.22 -41.56
C GLU A 154 17.20 -17.70 -42.51
N ILE A 155 17.99 -16.71 -42.07
CA ILE A 155 19.12 -16.15 -42.84
C ILE A 155 20.20 -17.21 -43.08
N THR A 156 20.45 -18.09 -42.10
CA THR A 156 21.40 -19.20 -42.25
C THR A 156 20.85 -20.39 -43.04
N GLY A 157 19.59 -20.31 -43.50
CA GLY A 157 18.93 -21.31 -44.32
C GLY A 157 18.20 -22.40 -43.53
N LYS A 158 18.11 -22.27 -42.20
CA LYS A 158 17.37 -23.19 -41.32
C LYS A 158 15.99 -22.63 -41.05
N LYS A 159 14.96 -23.21 -41.69
CA LYS A 159 13.57 -22.92 -41.33
C LYS A 159 13.24 -23.69 -40.05
N THR A 160 12.76 -22.97 -39.04
CA THR A 160 12.39 -23.52 -37.74
C THR A 160 10.97 -23.05 -37.42
N THR A 161 10.11 -23.99 -37.04
CA THR A 161 8.78 -23.69 -36.49
C THR A 161 8.89 -23.03 -35.12
N ASP A 162 7.79 -22.47 -34.63
CA ASP A 162 7.80 -21.81 -33.32
C ASP A 162 8.03 -22.82 -32.18
N GLU A 163 7.42 -24.00 -32.30
CA GLU A 163 7.56 -25.10 -31.34
C GLU A 163 8.97 -25.68 -31.33
N GLU A 164 9.57 -25.92 -32.50
CA GLU A 164 10.97 -26.38 -32.60
C GLU A 164 11.93 -25.34 -32.01
N LEU A 165 11.67 -24.04 -32.23
CA LEU A 165 12.50 -22.99 -31.67
C LEU A 165 12.40 -22.94 -30.14
N GLU A 166 11.22 -23.15 -29.58
CA GLU A 166 11.03 -23.22 -28.13
C GLU A 166 11.79 -24.41 -27.53
N GLU A 167 11.68 -25.60 -28.14
CA GLU A 167 12.44 -26.78 -27.71
C GLU A 167 13.96 -26.53 -27.76
N MET A 168 14.43 -25.81 -28.78
CA MET A 168 15.84 -25.43 -28.89
C MET A 168 16.27 -24.49 -27.75
N LEU A 169 15.43 -23.53 -27.35
CA LEU A 169 15.69 -22.62 -26.22
C LEU A 169 15.68 -23.39 -24.88
N GLU A 170 14.73 -24.30 -24.69
CA GLU A 170 14.60 -25.12 -23.47
C GLU A 170 15.74 -26.13 -23.30
N SER A 171 16.31 -26.63 -24.40
CA SER A 171 17.41 -27.60 -24.37
C SER A 171 18.66 -27.12 -23.63
N GLY A 172 18.83 -25.79 -23.50
CA GLY A 172 19.96 -25.17 -22.83
C GLY A 172 21.33 -25.43 -23.49
N ASN A 173 21.35 -26.02 -24.69
CA ASN A 173 22.57 -26.37 -25.42
C ASN A 173 22.81 -25.39 -26.58
N PRO A 174 23.74 -24.41 -26.47
CA PRO A 174 24.01 -23.44 -27.52
C PRO A 174 24.41 -24.06 -28.87
N ALA A 175 24.98 -25.27 -28.87
CA ALA A 175 25.37 -25.97 -30.09
C ALA A 175 24.17 -26.42 -30.96
N ILE A 176 22.94 -26.42 -30.41
CA ILE A 176 21.75 -26.75 -31.19
C ILE A 176 21.48 -25.72 -32.29
N PHE A 177 21.91 -24.47 -32.07
CA PHE A 177 21.80 -23.39 -33.05
C PHE A 177 22.84 -23.48 -34.15
N THR A 178 24.01 -24.09 -33.90
CA THR A 178 25.10 -24.24 -34.89
C THR A 178 24.95 -25.49 -35.76
N SER A 179 24.18 -26.47 -35.30
CA SER A 179 23.94 -27.73 -36.02
C SER A 179 23.18 -27.49 -37.34
N GLY A 180 23.82 -27.87 -38.46
CA GLY A 180 23.25 -27.80 -39.81
C GLY A 180 23.50 -26.49 -40.56
N ILE A 181 24.25 -25.55 -39.99
CA ILE A 181 24.56 -24.27 -40.64
C ILE A 181 25.87 -24.37 -41.44
N ILE A 182 25.84 -23.91 -42.68
CA ILE A 182 27.01 -23.87 -43.57
C ILE A 182 28.00 -22.81 -43.06
N ASP A 183 29.29 -23.16 -43.01
CA ASP A 183 30.36 -22.25 -42.58
C ASP A 183 30.55 -21.11 -43.59
N SER A 184 29.91 -19.98 -43.33
CA SER A 184 30.02 -18.74 -44.11
C SER A 184 30.21 -17.56 -43.17
N GLN A 185 30.78 -16.46 -43.66
CA GLN A 185 30.97 -15.26 -42.84
C GLN A 185 29.64 -14.66 -42.36
N ILE A 186 28.58 -14.79 -43.16
CA ILE A 186 27.21 -14.40 -42.80
C ILE A 186 26.68 -15.30 -41.70
N SER A 187 26.89 -16.62 -41.82
CA SER A 187 26.48 -17.61 -40.82
C SER A 187 27.16 -17.38 -39.46
N LYS A 188 28.45 -17.02 -39.44
CA LYS A 188 29.17 -16.72 -38.20
C LYS A 188 28.60 -15.51 -37.46
N GLN A 189 28.23 -14.47 -38.19
CA GLN A 189 27.61 -13.28 -37.60
C GLN A 189 26.22 -13.59 -37.05
N ALA A 190 25.38 -14.29 -37.81
CA ALA A 190 24.05 -14.71 -37.37
C ALA A 190 24.12 -15.59 -36.11
N LEU A 191 25.09 -16.52 -36.07
CA LEU A 191 25.33 -17.38 -34.91
C LEU A 191 25.74 -16.61 -33.66
N SER A 192 26.65 -15.63 -33.79
CA SER A 192 27.05 -14.78 -32.67
C SER A 192 25.88 -13.97 -32.11
N GLU A 193 25.00 -13.48 -32.97
CA GLU A 193 23.78 -12.79 -32.54
C GLU A 193 22.82 -13.75 -31.82
N ILE A 194 22.60 -14.95 -32.37
CA ILE A 194 21.74 -15.98 -31.76
C ILE A 194 22.24 -16.35 -30.37
N GLU A 195 23.54 -16.64 -30.21
CA GLU A 195 24.14 -16.96 -28.92
C GLU A 195 23.97 -15.81 -27.91
N GLY A 196 24.18 -14.56 -28.36
CA GLY A 196 23.99 -13.37 -27.56
C GLY A 196 22.56 -13.22 -27.06
N ARG A 197 21.56 -13.47 -27.92
CA ARG A 197 20.13 -13.41 -27.57
C ARG A 197 19.70 -14.54 -26.68
N HIS A 198 20.16 -15.76 -26.95
CA HIS A 198 19.88 -16.92 -26.11
C HIS A 198 20.38 -16.67 -24.67
N LYS A 199 21.58 -16.10 -24.51
CA LYS A 199 22.09 -15.71 -23.19
C LYS A 199 21.20 -14.67 -22.50
N ASP A 200 20.66 -13.71 -23.24
CA ASP A 200 19.75 -12.70 -22.72
C ASP A 200 18.41 -13.33 -22.26
N ILE A 201 17.87 -14.29 -23.03
CA ILE A 201 16.68 -15.07 -22.65
C ILE A 201 16.91 -15.87 -21.36
N VAL A 202 18.03 -16.59 -21.26
CA VAL A 202 18.34 -17.40 -20.07
C VAL A 202 18.43 -16.53 -18.81
N ARG A 203 19.07 -15.36 -18.90
CA ARG A 203 19.15 -14.39 -17.78
C ARG A 203 17.78 -13.86 -17.39
N LEU A 204 16.96 -13.54 -18.39
CA LEU A 204 15.61 -13.07 -18.18
C LEU A 204 14.74 -14.12 -17.48
N GLU A 205 14.80 -15.37 -17.92
CA GLU A 205 14.04 -16.49 -17.31
C GLU A 205 14.45 -16.72 -15.87
N SER A 206 15.75 -16.60 -15.55
CA SER A 206 16.22 -16.59 -14.17
C SER A 206 15.59 -15.46 -13.36
N SER A 207 15.53 -14.24 -13.92
CA SER A 207 14.88 -13.11 -13.25
C SER A 207 13.37 -13.32 -13.06
N ILE A 208 12.66 -13.84 -14.06
CA ILE A 208 11.21 -14.13 -13.98
C ILE A 208 10.94 -15.19 -12.90
N LYS A 209 11.73 -16.26 -12.84
CA LYS A 209 11.60 -17.30 -11.80
C LYS A 209 11.75 -16.72 -10.39
N GLU A 210 12.71 -15.82 -10.18
CA GLU A 210 12.88 -15.16 -8.89
C GLU A 210 11.73 -14.21 -8.54
N LEU A 211 11.12 -13.57 -9.54
CA LEU A 211 9.92 -12.76 -9.34
C LEU A 211 8.69 -13.62 -9.03
N HIS A 212 8.57 -14.79 -9.65
CA HIS A 212 7.44 -15.70 -9.46
C HIS A 212 7.25 -16.08 -7.98
N ASP A 213 8.34 -16.39 -7.27
CA ASP A 213 8.30 -16.67 -5.83
C ASP A 213 7.75 -15.47 -5.03
N MET A 214 8.07 -14.25 -5.47
CA MET A 214 7.56 -13.03 -4.88
C MET A 214 6.07 -12.80 -5.19
N PHE A 215 5.64 -13.09 -6.43
CA PHE A 215 4.25 -12.96 -6.86
C PHE A 215 3.32 -13.92 -6.12
N MET A 216 3.74 -15.15 -5.88
CA MET A 216 2.93 -16.13 -5.15
C MET A 216 2.65 -15.66 -3.72
N ASP A 217 3.66 -15.12 -3.03
CA ASP A 217 3.51 -14.51 -1.72
C ASP A 217 2.49 -13.36 -1.74
N ILE A 218 2.60 -12.43 -2.71
CA ILE A 218 1.80 -11.21 -2.72
C ILE A 218 0.38 -11.46 -3.25
N ALA A 219 0.20 -12.43 -4.15
CA ALA A 219 -1.13 -12.84 -4.61
C ALA A 219 -1.98 -13.33 -3.43
N MET A 220 -1.40 -14.12 -2.53
CA MET A 220 -2.06 -14.51 -1.27
C MET A 220 -2.36 -13.30 -0.37
N LEU A 221 -1.42 -12.35 -0.26
CA LEU A 221 -1.64 -11.12 0.51
C LEU A 221 -2.84 -10.32 -0.03
N VAL A 222 -2.98 -10.20 -1.35
CA VAL A 222 -4.07 -9.39 -1.97
C VAL A 222 -5.41 -10.13 -1.95
N GLU A 223 -5.43 -11.45 -2.15
CA GLU A 223 -6.66 -12.26 -2.11
C GLU A 223 -7.33 -12.23 -0.73
N ASN A 224 -6.54 -12.35 0.34
CA ASN A 224 -7.04 -12.25 1.73
C ASN A 224 -7.58 -10.85 2.08
N GLN A 225 -7.19 -9.80 1.34
CA GLN A 225 -7.59 -8.42 1.62
C GLN A 225 -8.92 -8.00 1.01
N GLY A 226 -9.46 -8.74 0.02
CA GLY A 226 -10.75 -8.44 -0.62
C GLY A 226 -11.90 -8.39 0.38
N ALA A 227 -11.94 -9.31 1.36
CA ALA A 227 -12.96 -9.34 2.40
C ALA A 227 -12.74 -8.27 3.52
N MET A 228 -11.55 -7.69 3.62
CA MET A 228 -11.18 -6.74 4.68
C MET A 228 -11.56 -5.30 4.33
N ILE A 229 -11.46 -4.91 3.06
CA ILE A 229 -11.86 -3.56 2.58
C ILE A 229 -13.37 -3.35 2.70
N ASP A 230 -14.17 -4.35 2.33
CA ASP A 230 -15.64 -4.30 2.48
C ASP A 230 -16.06 -4.09 3.95
N ARG A 231 -15.26 -4.58 4.91
CA ARG A 231 -15.47 -4.33 6.34
C ARG A 231 -15.04 -2.93 6.79
N ILE A 232 -14.15 -2.24 6.07
CA ILE A 232 -13.77 -0.86 6.36
C ILE A 232 -14.89 0.10 5.93
N GLU A 233 -15.47 -0.09 4.74
CA GLU A 233 -16.66 0.65 4.31
C GLU A 233 -17.81 0.45 5.32
N ASN A 234 -18.07 -0.81 5.71
CA ASN A 234 -19.14 -1.13 6.67
C ASN A 234 -18.85 -0.61 8.11
N ASN A 235 -17.59 -0.46 8.51
CA ASN A 235 -17.23 0.14 9.82
C ASN A 235 -17.18 1.69 9.80
N MET A 236 -17.04 2.32 8.62
CA MET A 236 -17.22 3.76 8.48
C MET A 236 -18.66 4.15 8.84
N ASP A 237 -19.63 3.36 8.37
CA ASP A 237 -21.05 3.47 8.76
C ASP A 237 -21.25 3.32 10.28
N GLN A 238 -20.54 2.40 10.93
CA GLN A 238 -20.60 2.25 12.39
C GLN A 238 -19.97 3.43 13.15
N SER A 239 -18.92 4.06 12.60
CA SER A 239 -18.27 5.22 13.22
C SER A 239 -19.18 6.46 13.19
N VAL A 240 -19.96 6.64 12.13
CA VAL A 240 -21.07 7.61 12.09
C VAL A 240 -22.05 7.32 13.23
N GLY A 241 -22.40 6.05 13.44
CA GLY A 241 -23.27 5.62 14.54
C GLY A 241 -22.73 5.94 15.94
N PHE A 242 -21.42 5.86 16.18
CA PHE A 242 -20.81 6.25 17.46
C PHE A 242 -20.88 7.77 17.71
N VAL A 243 -20.64 8.58 16.68
CA VAL A 243 -20.77 10.05 16.77
C VAL A 243 -22.23 10.44 17.02
N GLU A 244 -23.18 9.81 16.32
CA GLU A 244 -24.61 10.05 16.56
C GLU A 244 -25.04 9.71 17.99
N ARG A 245 -24.58 8.58 18.53
CA ARG A 245 -24.85 8.21 19.93
C ARG A 245 -24.17 9.16 20.91
N ALA A 246 -22.93 9.57 20.66
CA ALA A 246 -22.23 10.56 21.51
C ALA A 246 -22.96 11.92 21.51
N VAL A 247 -23.46 12.38 20.36
CA VAL A 247 -24.29 13.59 20.26
C VAL A 247 -25.62 13.41 21.01
N ALA A 248 -26.24 12.23 20.93
CA ALA A 248 -27.47 11.95 21.66
C ALA A 248 -27.25 11.90 23.18
N ASP A 249 -26.15 11.30 23.64
CA ASP A 249 -25.84 11.15 25.05
C ASP A 249 -25.35 12.46 25.68
N THR A 250 -24.59 13.29 24.96
CA THR A 250 -24.28 14.66 25.40
C THR A 250 -25.55 15.51 25.54
N LYS A 251 -26.50 15.37 24.61
CA LYS A 251 -27.81 16.05 24.70
C LYS A 251 -28.64 15.58 25.91
N LYS A 252 -28.62 14.28 26.23
CA LYS A 252 -29.26 13.74 27.45
C LYS A 252 -28.55 14.22 28.72
N ALA A 253 -27.22 14.25 28.73
CA ALA A 253 -26.43 14.72 29.87
C ALA A 253 -26.74 16.19 30.21
N VAL A 254 -26.82 17.07 29.21
CA VAL A 254 -27.24 18.47 29.40
C VAL A 254 -28.67 18.56 29.98
N LYS A 255 -29.58 17.71 29.50
CA LYS A 255 -30.96 17.66 30.02
C LYS A 255 -30.98 17.24 31.49
N TYR A 256 -30.27 16.17 31.85
CA TYR A 256 -30.16 15.72 33.26
C TYR A 256 -29.49 16.76 34.14
N GLN A 257 -28.46 17.45 33.67
CA GLN A 257 -27.81 18.54 34.40
C GLN A 257 -28.82 19.67 34.69
N SER A 258 -29.64 20.05 33.71
CA SER A 258 -30.67 21.09 33.88
C SER A 258 -31.77 20.70 34.87
N GLU A 259 -32.19 19.43 34.87
CA GLU A 259 -33.20 18.91 35.81
C GLU A 259 -32.62 18.79 37.23
N ALA A 260 -31.36 18.37 37.36
CA ALA A 260 -30.66 18.32 38.65
C ALA A 260 -30.52 19.72 39.27
N ARG A 261 -30.21 20.76 38.48
CA ARG A 261 -30.17 22.16 38.95
C ARG A 261 -31.52 22.61 39.51
N ARG A 262 -32.62 22.32 38.81
CA ARG A 262 -33.99 22.65 39.27
C ARG A 262 -34.33 21.95 40.59
N LYS A 263 -33.97 20.66 40.72
CA LYS A 263 -34.18 19.90 41.96
C LYS A 263 -33.33 20.44 43.12
N LYS A 264 -32.07 20.83 42.88
CA LYS A 264 -31.21 21.47 43.89
C LYS A 264 -31.82 22.77 44.42
N ILE A 265 -32.34 23.64 43.54
CA ILE A 265 -32.99 24.89 43.94
C ILE A 265 -34.23 24.60 44.79
N MET A 266 -35.05 23.62 44.38
CA MET A 266 -36.27 23.26 45.12
C MET A 266 -35.95 22.70 46.52
N ILE A 267 -34.93 21.86 46.64
CA ILE A 267 -34.44 21.35 47.94
C ILE A 267 -33.93 22.52 48.81
N MET A 268 -33.19 23.47 48.24
CA MET A 268 -32.68 24.64 48.98
C MET A 268 -33.83 25.49 49.53
N ILE A 269 -34.86 25.77 48.73
CA ILE A 269 -36.06 26.48 49.18
C ILE A 269 -36.76 25.74 50.32
N CYS A 270 -36.93 24.41 50.21
CA CYS A 270 -37.52 23.60 51.29
C CYS A 270 -36.72 23.67 52.59
N CYS A 271 -35.38 23.61 52.53
CA CYS A 271 -34.52 23.74 53.70
C CYS A 271 -34.63 25.12 54.36
N VAL A 272 -34.72 26.20 53.58
CA VAL A 272 -34.91 27.56 54.09
C VAL A 272 -36.25 27.69 54.82
N ILE A 273 -37.34 27.15 54.24
CA ILE A 273 -38.67 27.18 54.87
C ILE A 273 -38.66 26.40 56.20
N LEU A 274 -38.05 25.21 56.23
CA LEU A 274 -37.92 24.42 57.44
C LEU A 274 -37.12 25.16 58.53
N ALA A 275 -36.03 25.83 58.16
CA ALA A 275 -35.24 26.63 59.09
C ALA A 275 -36.04 27.79 59.70
N ILE A 276 -36.88 28.46 58.89
CA ILE A 276 -37.77 29.53 59.37
C ILE A 276 -38.79 28.97 60.37
N ILE A 277 -39.43 27.85 60.06
CA ILE A 277 -40.42 27.21 60.96
C ILE A 277 -39.77 26.85 62.30
N LEU A 278 -38.58 26.24 62.27
CA LEU A 278 -37.83 25.88 63.49
C LEU A 278 -37.43 27.12 64.30
N ALA A 279 -37.02 28.20 63.64
CA ALA A 279 -36.69 29.46 64.32
C ALA A 279 -37.93 30.09 64.98
N SER A 280 -39.10 30.04 64.32
CA SER A 280 -40.35 30.57 64.87
C SER A 280 -40.89 29.76 66.06
N THR A 281 -40.76 28.42 66.04
CA THR A 281 -41.18 27.59 67.17
C THR A 281 -40.26 27.76 68.38
N ILE A 282 -38.94 27.86 68.16
CA ILE A 282 -37.98 28.14 69.25
C ILE A 282 -38.20 29.56 69.79
N GLY A 283 -38.39 30.56 68.92
CA GLY A 283 -38.66 31.93 69.33
C GLY A 283 -39.97 32.10 70.12
N GLY A 284 -41.03 31.34 69.78
CA GLY A 284 -42.28 31.33 70.52
C GLY A 284 -42.28 30.50 71.81
N ILE A 285 -41.26 29.64 72.02
CA ILE A 285 -41.07 28.90 73.27
C ILE A 285 -40.24 29.71 74.28
N PHE A 286 -39.38 30.63 73.79
CA PHE A 286 -38.49 31.46 74.61
C PHE A 286 -38.94 32.93 74.77
N ALA A 287 -40.07 33.32 74.17
CA ALA A 287 -40.76 34.61 74.38
C ALA A 287 -42.01 34.41 75.24
#